data_AF-A0A560Q7V2-F1
#
_entry.id   AF-A0A560Q7V2-F1
#
_cell.length_a   1.000
_cell.length_b   1.000
_cell.length_c   1.000
_cell.angle_alpha   90.00
_cell.angle_beta   90.00
_cell.angle_gamma   90.00
#
_symmetry.space_group_name_H-M   'P 1'
#
loop_
_entity.id
_entity.type
_entity.pdbx_description
1 polymer ?
#
loop_
_entity_poly.entity_id
_entity_poly.type
_entity_poly.pdbx_seq_one_letter_code
_entity_poly.pdbx_strand_id
1 'polypeptide(L)'
;MCLPRRTSPYLSVAHADELAGLPPTFIGVGTLDLFVAESIAYAQQLIRCRVASELRIYPGVMHGFDWLKEARAALQFVSDHLAALRRLLA
;
A
#
# COMPACT_ATOMS: atom_id res chain seq x y z
N MET A 1 -8.01 -32.74 12.53
CA MET A 1 -7.95 -31.74 11.44
C MET A 1 -7.10 -30.58 11.95
N CYS A 2 -5.83 -30.52 11.56
CA CYS A 2 -4.92 -29.46 12.03
C CYS A 2 -5.20 -28.21 11.19
N LEU A 3 -5.74 -27.14 11.79
CA LEU A 3 -5.89 -25.86 11.11
C LEU A 3 -4.51 -25.40 10.63
N PRO A 4 -4.38 -24.81 9.42
CA PRO A 4 -3.10 -24.27 8.97
C PRO A 4 -2.64 -23.24 10.01
N ARG A 5 -1.41 -23.40 10.52
CA ARG A 5 -0.81 -22.41 11.42
C ARG A 5 -0.85 -21.08 10.70
N ARG A 6 -1.52 -20.07 11.29
CA ARG A 6 -1.45 -18.69 10.82
C ARG A 6 0.03 -18.35 10.64
N THR A 7 0.40 -17.93 9.44
CA THR A 7 1.76 -17.45 9.15
C THR A 7 2.01 -16.17 9.95
N SER A 8 3.27 -15.95 10.32
CA SER A 8 3.66 -14.83 11.18
C SER A 8 3.19 -13.47 10.60
N PRO A 9 2.72 -12.53 11.43
CA PRO A 9 2.36 -11.19 10.97
C PRO A 9 3.55 -10.42 10.37
N TYR A 10 4.78 -10.81 10.71
CA TYR A 10 5.99 -10.28 10.09
C TYR A 10 6.26 -10.82 8.67
N LEU A 11 5.58 -11.89 8.25
CA LEU A 11 5.62 -12.41 6.88
C LEU A 11 4.45 -11.88 6.04
N SER A 12 3.26 -11.76 6.64
CA SER A 12 2.10 -11.16 5.99
C SER A 12 1.28 -10.40 7.02
N VAL A 13 1.15 -9.10 6.78
CA VAL A 13 0.39 -8.19 7.64
C VAL A 13 -1.11 -8.50 7.65
N ALA A 14 -1.62 -9.28 6.68
CA ALA A 14 -2.98 -9.81 6.70
C ALA A 14 -3.25 -10.72 7.92
N HIS A 15 -2.20 -11.17 8.61
CA HIS A 15 -2.30 -11.96 9.84
C HIS A 15 -2.01 -11.17 11.12
N ALA A 16 -1.73 -9.86 11.02
CA ALA A 16 -1.61 -9.00 12.19
C ALA A 16 -2.95 -8.87 12.90
N ASP A 17 -2.95 -9.06 14.22
CA ASP A 17 -4.14 -8.92 15.06
C ASP A 17 -4.54 -7.44 15.22
N GLU A 18 -3.57 -6.53 15.23
CA GLU A 18 -3.79 -5.09 15.33
C GLU A 18 -2.73 -4.28 14.56
N LEU A 19 -3.15 -3.14 14.01
CA LEU A 19 -2.30 -2.19 13.28
C LEU A 19 -2.29 -0.78 13.92
N ALA A 20 -2.89 -0.63 15.10
CA ALA A 20 -2.94 0.66 15.80
C ALA A 20 -1.51 1.14 16.17
N GLY A 21 -1.30 2.45 16.12
CA GLY A 21 0.00 3.06 16.46
C GLY A 21 1.07 2.98 15.35
N LEU A 22 0.77 2.37 14.19
CA LEU A 22 1.64 2.47 13.03
C LEU A 22 1.75 3.91 12.52
N PRO A 23 2.88 4.28 11.88
CA PRO A 23 3.07 5.62 11.34
C PRO A 23 2.08 5.91 10.20
N PRO A 24 1.85 7.21 9.88
CA PRO A 24 1.13 7.58 8.68
C PRO A 24 1.67 6.87 7.44
N THR A 25 0.78 6.34 6.60
CA THR A 25 1.15 5.42 5.53
C THR A 25 0.65 5.90 4.16
N PHE A 26 1.54 5.91 3.17
CA PHE A 26 1.19 6.08 1.76
C PHE A 26 1.29 4.74 1.03
N ILE A 27 0.28 4.39 0.24
CA ILE A 27 0.22 3.17 -0.58
C ILE A 27 -0.11 3.57 -2.01
N GLY A 28 0.74 3.19 -2.97
CA GLY A 28 0.49 3.37 -4.40
C GLY A 28 0.50 2.03 -5.13
N VAL A 29 -0.52 1.75 -5.93
CA VAL A 29 -0.67 0.47 -6.63
C VAL A 29 -1.33 0.62 -7.99
N GLY A 30 -0.96 -0.21 -8.97
CA GLY A 30 -1.59 -0.24 -10.30
C GLY A 30 -2.86 -1.08 -10.34
N THR A 31 -3.81 -0.78 -11.23
CA THR A 31 -5.02 -1.64 -11.40
C THR A 31 -4.74 -2.98 -12.06
N LEU A 32 -3.58 -3.14 -12.72
CA LEU A 32 -3.14 -4.42 -13.31
C LEU A 32 -2.10 -5.12 -12.43
N ASP A 33 -1.84 -4.61 -11.22
CA ASP A 33 -0.98 -5.25 -10.24
C ASP A 33 -1.75 -6.40 -9.57
N LEU A 34 -1.09 -7.56 -9.40
CA LEU A 34 -1.64 -8.72 -8.71
C LEU A 34 -2.00 -8.40 -7.25
N PHE A 35 -1.32 -7.42 -6.64
CA PHE A 35 -1.50 -7.05 -5.23
C PHE A 35 -2.50 -5.91 -5.00
N VAL A 36 -3.27 -5.50 -6.02
CA VAL A 36 -4.20 -4.37 -5.91
C VAL A 36 -5.27 -4.59 -4.84
N ALA A 37 -5.83 -5.81 -4.75
CA ALA A 37 -6.86 -6.15 -3.78
C ALA A 37 -6.30 -6.13 -2.36
N GLU A 38 -5.12 -6.68 -2.15
CA GLU A 38 -4.41 -6.72 -0.87
C GLU A 38 -4.00 -5.32 -0.43
N SER A 39 -3.53 -4.47 -1.34
CA SER A 39 -3.20 -3.07 -1.06
C SER A 39 -4.43 -2.28 -0.57
N ILE A 40 -5.57 -2.48 -1.22
CA ILE A 40 -6.86 -1.89 -0.81
C ILE A 40 -7.26 -2.42 0.58
N ALA A 41 -7.19 -3.74 0.80
CA ALA A 41 -7.57 -4.36 2.07
C ALA A 41 -6.69 -3.85 3.23
N TYR A 42 -5.38 -3.71 3.00
CA TYR A 42 -4.45 -3.19 3.99
C TYR A 42 -4.74 -1.71 4.33
N ALA A 43 -4.95 -0.87 3.31
CA ALA A 43 -5.34 0.53 3.51
C ALA A 43 -6.64 0.64 4.34
N GLN A 44 -7.65 -0.18 4.02
CA GLN A 44 -8.89 -0.22 4.79
C GLN A 44 -8.67 -0.63 6.25
N GLN A 45 -7.77 -1.58 6.52
CA GLN A 45 -7.46 -2.01 7.88
C GLN A 45 -6.74 -0.92 8.67
N LEU A 46 -5.78 -0.22 8.06
CA LEU A 46 -5.11 0.94 8.66
C LEU A 46 -6.12 2.03 9.03
N ILE A 47 -7.06 2.36 8.14
CA ILE A 47 -8.12 3.34 8.38
C ILE A 47 -9.01 2.91 9.55
N ARG A 48 -9.41 1.63 9.63
CA ARG A 48 -10.20 1.10 10.76
C ARG A 48 -9.45 1.24 12.10
N CYS A 49 -8.13 1.07 12.07
CA CYS A 49 -7.25 1.28 13.24
C CYS A 49 -6.89 2.75 13.48
N ARG A 50 -7.53 3.70 12.78
CA ARG A 50 -7.29 5.15 12.89
C ARG A 50 -5.86 5.59 12.55
N VAL A 51 -5.16 4.83 11.70
CA VAL A 51 -3.88 5.22 11.14
C VAL A 51 -4.12 6.15 9.95
N ALA A 52 -3.49 7.33 9.96
CA ALA A 52 -3.56 8.28 8.85
C ALA A 52 -3.00 7.61 7.57
N SER A 53 -3.85 7.41 6.56
CA SER A 53 -3.51 6.58 5.40
C SER A 53 -3.92 7.25 4.10
N GLU A 54 -3.06 7.19 3.09
CA GLU A 54 -3.35 7.62 1.71
C GLU A 54 -3.18 6.43 0.77
N LEU A 55 -4.24 6.10 0.00
CA LEU A 55 -4.20 5.08 -1.04
C LEU A 55 -4.37 5.74 -2.41
N ARG A 56 -3.42 5.49 -3.32
CA ARG A 56 -3.51 5.88 -4.74
C ARG A 56 -3.52 4.66 -5.64
N ILE A 57 -4.53 4.59 -6.50
CA ILE A 57 -4.68 3.53 -7.49
C ILE A 57 -4.44 4.12 -8.88
N TYR A 58 -3.44 3.60 -9.60
CA TYR A 58 -3.04 4.07 -10.92
C TYR A 58 -3.66 3.17 -12.00
N PRO A 59 -4.55 3.69 -12.87
CA PRO A 59 -5.20 2.89 -13.89
C PRO A 59 -4.24 2.35 -14.96
N GLY A 60 -4.44 1.10 -15.36
CA GLY A 60 -3.84 0.49 -16.54
C GLY A 60 -2.35 0.12 -16.42
N VAL A 61 -1.80 0.13 -15.20
CA VAL A 61 -0.38 -0.18 -14.97
C VAL A 61 -0.18 -1.41 -14.11
N MET A 62 0.88 -2.16 -14.42
CA MET A 62 1.28 -3.41 -13.78
C MET A 62 2.16 -3.16 -12.55
N HIS A 63 2.57 -4.25 -11.89
CA HIS A 63 3.56 -4.21 -10.83
C HIS A 63 4.90 -3.60 -11.32
N GLY A 64 5.50 -2.73 -10.50
CA GLY A 64 6.78 -2.08 -10.80
C GLY A 64 6.73 -1.03 -11.92
N PHE A 65 5.54 -0.53 -12.28
CA PHE A 65 5.38 0.47 -13.35
C PHE A 65 6.20 1.75 -13.13
N ASP A 66 6.54 2.07 -11.88
CA ASP A 66 7.34 3.23 -11.48
C ASP A 66 8.79 3.17 -12.03
N TRP A 67 9.26 2.00 -12.46
CA TRP A 67 10.57 1.83 -13.09
C TRP A 67 10.58 2.29 -14.56
N LEU A 68 9.40 2.44 -15.17
CA LEU A 68 9.23 2.92 -16.54
C LEU A 68 9.27 4.45 -16.55
N LYS A 69 10.47 5.03 -16.41
CA LYS A 69 10.70 6.46 -16.15
C LYS A 69 10.03 7.45 -17.12
N GLU A 70 9.70 7.01 -18.33
CA GLU A 70 9.04 7.83 -19.36
C GLU A 70 7.51 7.67 -19.36
N ALA A 71 6.98 6.66 -18.66
CA ALA A 71 5.56 6.43 -18.58
C ALA A 71 4.89 7.53 -17.74
N ARG A 72 3.82 8.12 -18.27
CA ARG A 72 3.04 9.16 -17.57
C ARG A 72 2.63 8.73 -16.16
N ALA A 73 2.20 7.48 -15.99
CA ALA A 73 1.80 6.94 -14.71
C ALA A 73 2.98 6.88 -13.72
N ALA A 74 4.18 6.51 -14.18
CA ALA A 74 5.38 6.48 -13.34
C ALA A 74 5.76 7.88 -12.86
N LEU A 75 5.73 8.87 -13.76
CA LEU A 75 5.99 10.28 -13.40
C LEU A 75 4.97 10.80 -12.39
N GLN A 76 3.69 10.46 -12.56
CA GLN A 76 2.63 10.82 -11.61
C GLN A 76 2.87 10.16 -10.24
N PHE A 77 3.19 8.87 -10.23
CA PHE A 77 3.50 8.14 -8.99
C PHE A 77 4.67 8.77 -8.23
N VAL A 78 5.76 9.11 -8.92
CA VAL A 78 6.92 9.76 -8.30
C VAL A 78 6.54 11.12 -7.70
N SER A 79 5.76 11.92 -8.43
CA SER A 79 5.28 13.22 -7.92
C SER A 79 4.44 13.05 -6.65
N ASP A 80 3.50 12.12 -6.68
CA ASP A 80 2.57 11.85 -5.58
C ASP A 80 3.30 11.29 -4.34
N HIS A 81 4.21 10.34 -4.54
CA HIS A 81 5.00 9.73 -3.49
C HIS A 81 5.90 10.77 -2.80
N LEU A 82 6.59 11.63 -3.56
CA LEU A 82 7.40 12.71 -2.99
C LEU A 82 6.55 13.75 -2.26
N ALA A 83 5.36 14.07 -2.77
CA ALA A 83 4.44 14.96 -2.09
C ALA A 83 3.94 14.36 -0.76
N ALA A 84 3.67 13.05 -0.73
CA ALA A 84 3.31 12.35 0.49
C ALA A 84 4.45 12.37 1.51
N LEU A 85 5.67 11.99 1.11
CA LEU A 85 6.84 12.03 2.00
C LEU A 85 7.07 13.41 2.62
N ARG A 86 6.95 14.49 1.83
CA ARG A 86 7.05 15.86 2.35
C ARG A 86 5.98 16.16 3.41
N ARG A 87 4.73 15.71 3.22
CA ARG A 87 3.66 15.92 4.20
C ARG A 87 3.87 15.09 5.46
N LEU A 88 4.42 13.88 5.34
CA LEU A 88 4.54 12.94 6.45
C LEU A 88 5.81 13.13 7.30
N LEU A 89 6.82 13.80 6.75
CA LEU A 89 8.11 14.06 7.43
C LEU A 89 8.32 15.53 7.80
N ALA A 90 7.35 16.41 7.53
CA ALA A 90 7.38 17.82 7.91
C ALA A 90 7.04 18.04 9.39
#